data_AF-A0A845QAB7-F1
#
_entry.id   AF-A0A845QAB7-F1
#
_cell.length_a   1.000
_cell.length_b   1.000
_cell.length_c   1.000
_cell.angle_alpha   90.00
_cell.angle_beta   90.00
_cell.angle_gamma   90.00
#
_symmetry.space_group_name_H-M   'P 1'
#
loop_
_entity.id
_entity.type
_entity.pdbx_description
1 polymer ?
#
loop_
_entity_poly.entity_id
_entity_poly.type
_entity_poly.pdbx_seq_one_letter_code
_entity_poly.pdbx_strand_id
1 'polypeptide(L)'
;MSTDDSQRLISGWVYEAMQPEVANAAAAAVSAPLDQVPRQHGPVKLTHVAHAFLAYWWHVRGDKIMPDATDIVIPQLRTLAPYVRYMHWDGDKLIHRLWGSALTEGIGLDLTGHDALAYIPEERRDANRNLFRSLHTHQCGLVVLVRNDSRSEGLMAELTFLPVATGPGKPQRLIGTMQWRRAEGASVVLPIESGKPQELNLEAILFLDLGAGLPDQDLLAGL
;
A
#
# COMPACT_ATOMS: atom_id res chain seq x y z
N MET A 1 -39.89 -19.51 -0.17
CA MET A 1 -39.03 -19.10 -1.30
C MET A 1 -38.02 -18.12 -0.75
N SER A 2 -36.85 -18.62 -0.34
CA SER A 2 -35.70 -17.81 0.07
C SER A 2 -34.59 -18.12 -0.92
N THR A 3 -34.39 -17.21 -1.85
CA THR A 3 -33.28 -17.19 -2.79
C THR A 3 -32.94 -15.72 -2.88
N ASP A 4 -31.86 -15.30 -2.20
CA ASP A 4 -30.87 -14.30 -2.65
C ASP A 4 -30.11 -13.67 -1.46
N ASP A 5 -29.62 -14.48 -0.51
CA ASP A 5 -28.75 -14.00 0.60
C ASP A 5 -27.25 -14.24 0.33
N SER A 6 -26.89 -14.84 -0.80
CA SER A 6 -25.49 -15.13 -1.17
C SER A 6 -24.76 -13.98 -1.87
N GLN A 7 -25.39 -12.81 -2.05
CA GLN A 7 -24.79 -11.66 -2.76
C GLN A 7 -24.04 -10.66 -1.87
N ARG A 8 -23.95 -10.85 -0.54
CA ARG A 8 -23.26 -9.90 0.37
C ARG A 8 -21.86 -10.35 0.81
N LEU A 9 -21.07 -10.88 -0.12
CA LEU A 9 -19.77 -11.45 0.21
C LEU A 9 -18.58 -10.51 -0.05
N ILE A 10 -18.79 -9.31 -0.61
CA ILE A 10 -17.92 -8.13 -0.48
C ILE A 10 -18.93 -6.99 -0.26
N SER A 11 -18.65 -6.01 0.62
CA SER A 11 -19.52 -4.84 0.66
C SER A 11 -19.52 -4.19 -0.73
N GLY A 12 -20.69 -4.02 -1.37
CA GLY A 12 -20.78 -3.73 -2.81
C GLY A 12 -19.91 -2.57 -3.29
N TRP A 13 -19.63 -1.60 -2.41
CA TRP A 13 -18.76 -0.48 -2.71
C TRP A 13 -17.24 -0.80 -2.61
N VAL A 14 -16.76 -1.84 -1.90
CA VAL A 14 -15.35 -2.31 -2.00
C VAL A 14 -15.08 -2.80 -3.41
N TYR A 15 -16.02 -3.56 -3.98
CA TYR A 15 -15.95 -3.93 -5.39
C TYR A 15 -15.96 -2.70 -6.30
N GLU A 16 -16.74 -1.66 -5.97
CA GLU A 16 -16.74 -0.36 -6.69
C GLU A 16 -15.41 0.39 -6.53
N ALA A 17 -14.83 0.47 -5.33
CA ALA A 17 -13.53 1.09 -5.02
C ALA A 17 -12.37 0.36 -5.72
N MET A 18 -12.56 -0.93 -6.02
CA MET A 18 -11.67 -1.76 -6.82
C MET A 18 -11.90 -1.61 -8.33
N GLN A 19 -12.97 -0.94 -8.77
CA GLN A 19 -13.17 -0.69 -10.19
C GLN A 19 -12.12 0.30 -10.69
N PRO A 20 -11.50 0.01 -11.85
CA PRO A 20 -10.55 0.92 -12.48
C PRO A 20 -11.11 2.34 -12.61
N GLU A 21 -12.39 2.52 -12.94
CA GLU A 21 -12.99 3.84 -13.12
C GLU A 21 -12.99 4.67 -11.83
N VAL A 22 -13.33 4.06 -10.70
CA VAL A 22 -13.34 4.73 -9.38
C VAL A 22 -11.92 5.03 -8.93
N ALA A 23 -11.00 4.09 -9.11
CA ALA A 23 -9.58 4.28 -8.82
C ALA A 23 -8.96 5.39 -9.70
N ASN A 24 -9.34 5.45 -10.98
CA ASN A 24 -8.88 6.44 -11.95
C ASN A 24 -9.40 7.83 -11.60
N ALA A 25 -10.69 7.93 -11.27
CA ALA A 25 -11.28 9.17 -10.78
C ALA A 25 -10.62 9.63 -9.48
N ALA A 26 -10.34 8.68 -8.57
CA ALA A 26 -9.67 8.98 -7.31
C ALA A 26 -8.24 9.49 -7.51
N ALA A 27 -7.51 8.91 -8.46
CA ALA A 27 -6.16 9.32 -8.85
C ALA A 27 -6.13 10.67 -9.58
N ALA A 28 -7.10 10.93 -10.46
CA ALA A 28 -7.16 12.16 -11.26
C ALA A 28 -7.42 13.43 -10.43
N ALA A 29 -7.94 13.28 -9.21
CA ALA A 29 -8.20 14.43 -8.35
C ALA A 29 -6.94 14.96 -7.64
N VAL A 30 -5.84 14.19 -7.62
CA VAL A 30 -4.62 14.59 -6.93
C VAL A 30 -4.05 15.85 -7.57
N SER A 31 -3.71 16.83 -6.73
CA SER A 31 -3.09 18.08 -7.16
C SER A 31 -1.57 17.90 -7.33
N ALA A 32 -1.15 16.95 -8.17
CA ALA A 32 0.26 16.67 -8.48
C ALA A 32 0.45 16.26 -9.96
N PRO A 33 1.57 16.64 -10.61
CA PRO A 33 1.84 16.23 -11.99
C PRO A 33 2.21 14.74 -12.07
N LEU A 34 1.38 13.93 -12.75
CA LEU A 34 1.56 12.48 -12.85
C LEU A 34 2.72 12.05 -13.77
N ASP A 35 3.15 12.94 -14.67
CA ASP A 35 4.22 12.71 -15.64
C ASP A 35 5.62 12.78 -15.02
N GLN A 36 5.74 13.31 -13.80
CA GLN A 36 7.01 13.39 -13.08
C GLN A 36 7.51 12.04 -12.57
N VAL A 37 6.64 11.04 -12.47
CA VAL A 37 7.00 9.70 -12.01
C VAL A 37 6.53 8.66 -13.03
N PRO A 38 7.40 7.70 -13.41
CA PRO A 38 6.99 6.66 -14.35
C PRO A 38 5.89 5.80 -13.73
N ARG A 39 5.00 5.29 -14.58
CA ARG A 39 3.98 4.34 -14.13
C ARG A 39 4.49 2.90 -14.11
N GLN A 40 5.52 2.62 -14.91
CA GLN A 40 6.15 1.30 -15.04
C GLN A 40 7.46 1.31 -14.24
N HIS A 41 7.61 0.35 -13.33
CA HIS A 41 8.82 0.12 -12.53
C HIS A 41 9.26 -1.35 -12.69
N GLY A 42 10.25 -1.58 -13.55
CA GLY A 42 10.65 -2.94 -13.91
C GLY A 42 9.46 -3.73 -14.49
N PRO A 43 9.13 -4.93 -13.95
CA PRO A 43 7.99 -5.71 -14.41
C PRO A 43 6.63 -5.19 -13.90
N VAL A 44 6.62 -4.29 -12.90
CA VAL A 44 5.38 -3.85 -12.25
C VAL A 44 4.87 -2.54 -12.83
N LYS A 45 3.62 -2.57 -13.29
CA LYS A 45 2.84 -1.38 -13.63
C LYS A 45 1.97 -1.00 -12.44
N LEU A 46 2.24 0.17 -11.86
CA LEU A 46 1.48 0.68 -10.73
C LEU A 46 0.00 0.89 -11.11
N THR A 47 -0.86 0.60 -10.15
CA THR A 47 -2.26 1.05 -10.18
C THR A 47 -2.34 2.57 -10.25
N HIS A 48 -3.51 3.07 -10.62
CA HIS A 48 -3.74 4.51 -10.65
C HIS A 48 -3.61 5.14 -9.25
N VAL A 49 -4.05 4.44 -8.19
CA VAL A 49 -3.91 4.90 -6.81
C VAL A 49 -2.44 5.00 -6.41
N ALA A 50 -1.65 3.93 -6.60
CA ALA A 50 -0.23 3.94 -6.25
C ALA A 50 0.58 4.95 -7.06
N HIS A 51 0.31 5.06 -8.37
CA HIS A 51 1.00 6.00 -9.25
C HIS A 51 0.68 7.45 -8.86
N ALA A 52 -0.58 7.79 -8.64
CA ALA A 52 -0.96 9.15 -8.22
C ALA A 52 -0.48 9.48 -6.81
N PHE A 53 -0.44 8.50 -5.91
CA PHE A 53 0.14 8.70 -4.59
C PHE A 53 1.65 8.91 -4.63
N LEU A 54 2.37 8.16 -5.47
CA LEU A 54 3.80 8.37 -5.69
C LEU A 54 4.07 9.75 -6.30
N ALA A 55 3.25 10.18 -7.27
CA ALA A 55 3.34 11.52 -7.86
C ALA A 55 3.09 12.62 -6.81
N TYR A 56 2.09 12.43 -5.94
CA TYR A 56 1.86 13.32 -4.81
C TYR A 56 3.08 13.40 -3.89
N TRP A 57 3.61 12.26 -3.45
CA TRP A 57 4.77 12.19 -2.57
C TRP A 57 5.98 12.89 -3.21
N TRP A 58 6.19 12.67 -4.51
CA TRP A 58 7.26 13.29 -5.28
C TRP A 58 7.07 14.81 -5.42
N HIS A 59 5.82 15.26 -5.56
CA HIS A 59 5.50 16.67 -5.67
C HIS A 59 5.72 17.40 -4.33
N VAL A 60 5.23 16.86 -3.22
CA VAL A 60 5.27 17.54 -1.92
C VAL A 60 6.65 17.56 -1.28
N ARG A 61 7.55 16.64 -1.64
CA ARG A 61 8.94 16.70 -1.16
C ARG A 61 9.70 17.92 -1.71
N GLY A 62 9.26 18.47 -2.84
CA GLY A 62 9.98 19.53 -3.56
C GLY A 62 11.42 19.11 -3.86
N ASP A 63 12.39 19.91 -3.42
CA ASP A 63 13.82 19.64 -3.59
C ASP A 63 14.42 18.73 -2.50
N LYS A 64 13.62 18.32 -1.49
CA LYS A 64 14.07 17.40 -0.44
C LYS A 64 14.17 15.98 -1.00
N ILE A 65 15.06 15.18 -0.43
CA ILE A 65 15.18 13.76 -0.80
C ILE A 65 13.90 12.98 -0.49
N MET A 66 13.23 13.32 0.61
CA MET A 66 11.91 12.82 1.01
C MET A 66 11.15 13.92 1.77
N PRO A 67 9.81 13.92 1.73
CA PRO A 67 9.02 14.89 2.47
C PRO A 67 9.10 14.60 3.97
N ASP A 68 9.04 15.64 4.79
CA ASP A 68 8.76 15.49 6.21
C ASP A 68 7.24 15.48 6.46
N ALA A 69 6.85 15.19 7.70
CA ALA A 69 5.44 15.05 8.04
C ALA A 69 4.62 16.34 7.88
N THR A 70 5.25 17.52 7.82
CA THR A 70 4.56 18.80 7.61
C THR A 70 4.31 19.09 6.14
N ASP A 71 5.06 18.47 5.23
CA ASP A 71 4.82 18.54 3.78
C ASP A 71 3.59 17.71 3.37
N ILE A 72 3.24 16.68 4.15
CA ILE A 72 2.11 15.79 3.87
C ILE A 72 0.80 16.41 4.38
N VAL A 73 0.07 17.04 3.46
CA VAL A 73 -1.22 17.68 3.73
C VAL A 73 -2.36 16.77 3.27
N ILE A 74 -3.01 16.08 4.23
CA ILE A 74 -4.09 15.11 3.95
C ILE A 74 -5.20 15.66 3.04
N PRO A 75 -5.70 16.91 3.19
CA PRO A 75 -6.68 17.47 2.25
C PRO A 75 -6.25 17.47 0.77
N GLN A 76 -4.95 17.51 0.46
CA GLN A 76 -4.44 17.46 -0.91
C GLN A 76 -4.47 16.05 -1.52
N LEU A 77 -4.54 15.01 -0.69
CA LEU A 77 -4.74 13.63 -1.13
C LEU A 77 -6.15 13.41 -1.70
N ARG A 78 -7.11 14.26 -1.33
CA ARG A 78 -8.51 14.22 -1.80
C ARG A 78 -9.08 12.79 -1.75
N THR A 79 -9.46 12.27 -2.91
CA THR A 79 -10.03 10.95 -3.12
C THR A 79 -9.04 9.80 -2.96
N LEU A 80 -7.73 10.06 -2.84
CA LEU A 80 -6.76 9.04 -2.43
C LEU A 80 -6.79 8.75 -0.94
N ALA A 81 -7.20 9.70 -0.10
CA ALA A 81 -7.14 9.56 1.36
C ALA A 81 -7.75 8.24 1.91
N PRO A 82 -8.88 7.72 1.36
CA PRO A 82 -9.43 6.43 1.78
C PRO A 82 -8.52 5.21 1.58
N TYR A 83 -7.54 5.29 0.68
CA TYR A 83 -6.60 4.20 0.37
C TYR A 83 -5.26 4.31 1.10
N VAL A 84 -5.06 5.42 1.83
CA VAL A 84 -3.78 5.75 2.45
C VAL A 84 -3.65 5.06 3.79
N ARG A 85 -2.44 4.60 4.08
CA ARG A 85 -2.00 4.16 5.40
C ARG A 85 -0.74 4.91 5.79
N TYR A 86 -0.63 5.22 7.08
CA TYR A 86 0.55 5.85 7.64
C TYR A 86 1.00 5.08 8.87
N MET A 87 2.30 4.85 8.96
CA MET A 87 2.93 4.01 9.98
C MET A 87 4.13 4.72 10.58
N HIS A 88 4.48 4.35 11.80
CA HIS A 88 5.76 4.74 12.39
C HIS A 88 6.32 3.62 13.25
N TRP A 89 7.63 3.67 13.47
CA TRP A 89 8.29 2.73 14.37
C TRP A 89 8.03 3.07 15.84
N ASP A 90 7.75 2.06 16.64
CA ASP A 90 7.68 2.11 18.10
C ASP A 90 8.52 0.95 18.67
N GLY A 91 9.77 1.26 19.02
CA GLY A 91 10.79 0.23 19.24
C GLY A 91 10.98 -0.60 17.97
N ASP A 92 10.60 -1.88 18.03
CA ASP A 92 10.63 -2.82 16.91
C ASP A 92 9.29 -2.99 16.20
N LYS A 93 8.20 -2.38 16.69
CA LYS A 93 6.88 -2.50 16.06
C LYS A 93 6.66 -1.43 15.00
N LEU A 94 6.00 -1.76 13.90
CA LEU A 94 5.62 -0.79 12.86
C LEU A 94 4.14 -0.48 13.00
N ILE A 95 3.81 0.56 13.77
CA ILE A 95 2.44 0.85 14.20
C ILE A 95 1.70 1.68 13.16
N HIS A 96 0.53 1.21 12.71
CA HIS A 96 -0.40 2.01 11.92
C HIS A 96 -0.96 3.17 12.77
N ARG A 97 -0.86 4.41 12.30
CA ARG A 97 -1.48 5.60 12.94
C ARG A 97 -2.62 6.18 12.13
N LEU A 98 -2.66 5.87 10.84
CA LEU A 98 -3.77 6.16 9.98
C LEU A 98 -4.02 4.93 9.11
N TRP A 99 -5.29 4.56 9.03
CA TRP A 99 -5.79 3.50 8.18
C TRP A 99 -7.00 4.06 7.44
N GLY A 100 -6.88 4.21 6.12
CA GLY A 100 -7.92 4.83 5.30
C GLY A 100 -9.21 4.03 5.31
N SER A 101 -10.35 4.71 5.15
CA SER A 101 -11.67 4.08 5.26
C SER A 101 -11.88 2.96 4.24
N ALA A 102 -11.41 3.12 3.00
CA ALA A 102 -11.52 2.06 2.00
C ALA A 102 -10.71 0.82 2.39
N LEU A 103 -9.64 1.00 3.16
CA LEU A 103 -8.87 -0.11 3.72
C LEU A 103 -9.60 -0.80 4.87
N THR A 104 -10.17 -0.02 5.81
CA THR A 104 -10.98 -0.54 6.92
C THR A 104 -12.10 -1.43 6.39
N GLU A 105 -12.83 -0.91 5.42
CA GLU A 105 -14.00 -1.59 4.92
C GLU A 105 -13.63 -2.73 3.94
N GLY A 106 -12.49 -2.64 3.25
CA GLY A 106 -11.95 -3.70 2.39
C GLY A 106 -11.38 -4.89 3.16
N ILE A 107 -10.78 -4.67 4.32
CA ILE A 107 -10.30 -5.73 5.23
C ILE A 107 -11.39 -6.16 6.23
N GLY A 108 -12.38 -5.30 6.47
CA GLY A 108 -13.40 -5.49 7.51
C GLY A 108 -12.92 -5.16 8.93
N LEU A 109 -11.74 -4.53 9.06
CA LEU A 109 -11.14 -4.14 10.34
C LEU A 109 -10.30 -2.86 10.17
N ASP A 110 -10.46 -1.93 11.11
CA ASP A 110 -9.56 -0.79 11.24
C ASP A 110 -8.26 -1.24 11.93
N LEU A 111 -7.14 -1.13 11.21
CA LEU A 111 -5.83 -1.56 11.72
C LEU A 111 -5.10 -0.46 12.49
N THR A 112 -5.73 0.70 12.73
CA THR A 112 -5.13 1.78 13.51
C THR A 112 -4.71 1.30 14.90
N GLY A 113 -3.46 1.57 15.27
CA GLY A 113 -2.84 1.11 16.52
C GLY A 113 -2.24 -0.29 16.47
N HIS A 114 -2.47 -1.05 15.39
CA HIS A 114 -1.92 -2.41 15.25
C HIS A 114 -0.52 -2.37 14.63
N ASP A 115 0.28 -3.39 14.97
CA ASP A 115 1.60 -3.62 14.39
C ASP A 115 1.46 -4.26 13.00
N ALA A 116 1.97 -3.59 11.97
CA ALA A 116 1.95 -4.07 10.58
C ALA A 116 2.68 -5.42 10.44
N LEU A 117 3.71 -5.67 11.25
CA LEU A 117 4.48 -6.91 11.21
C LEU A 117 3.75 -8.09 11.86
N ALA A 118 2.70 -7.85 12.65
CA ALA A 118 1.92 -8.93 13.27
C ALA A 118 1.20 -9.80 12.23
N TYR A 119 0.94 -9.25 11.04
CA TYR A 119 0.29 -9.94 9.91
C TYR A 119 1.26 -10.68 9.01
N ILE A 120 2.57 -10.60 9.28
CA ILE A 120 3.61 -11.33 8.56
C ILE A 120 3.92 -12.61 9.35
N PRO A 121 4.09 -13.78 8.68
CA PRO A 121 4.54 -15.01 9.32
C PRO A 121 5.79 -14.78 10.17
N GLU A 122 5.84 -15.39 11.36
CA GLU A 122 6.84 -15.10 12.39
C GLU A 122 8.27 -15.23 11.84
N GLU A 123 8.52 -16.26 11.05
CA GLU A 123 9.80 -16.57 10.44
C GLU A 123 10.29 -15.51 9.43
N ARG A 124 9.41 -14.65 8.93
CA ARG A 124 9.71 -13.56 7.99
C ARG A 124 9.72 -12.17 8.63
N ARG A 125 9.31 -12.05 9.90
CA ARG A 125 9.12 -10.74 10.55
C ARG A 125 10.41 -9.93 10.64
N ASP A 126 11.53 -10.58 10.96
CA ASP A 126 12.80 -9.87 11.11
C ASP A 126 13.39 -9.42 9.78
N ALA A 127 13.29 -10.25 8.73
CA ALA A 127 13.65 -9.84 7.38
C ALA A 127 12.81 -8.64 6.91
N ASN A 128 11.48 -8.68 7.10
CA ASN A 128 10.59 -7.57 6.78
C ASN A 128 10.86 -6.32 7.64
N ARG A 129 11.20 -6.49 8.92
CA ARG A 129 11.59 -5.38 9.81
C ARG A 129 12.82 -4.66 9.27
N ASN A 130 13.85 -5.42 8.90
CA ASN A 130 15.09 -4.89 8.33
C ASN A 130 14.81 -4.19 7.01
N LEU A 131 14.01 -4.79 6.14
CA LEU A 131 13.59 -4.18 4.88
C LEU A 131 12.89 -2.83 5.10
N PHE A 132 11.86 -2.77 5.93
CA PHE A 132 11.12 -1.52 6.14
C PHE A 132 11.97 -0.43 6.81
N ARG A 133 12.92 -0.79 7.67
CA ARG A 133 13.89 0.17 8.23
C ARG A 133 14.87 0.66 7.17
N SER A 134 15.25 -0.19 6.22
CA SER A 134 16.23 0.15 5.19
C SER A 134 15.72 1.23 4.22
N LEU A 135 14.39 1.39 4.07
CA LEU A 135 13.78 2.41 3.21
C LEU A 135 14.22 3.84 3.56
N HIS A 136 14.41 4.16 4.84
CA HIS A 136 14.96 5.46 5.24
C HIS A 136 16.46 5.57 4.97
N THR A 137 17.21 4.48 5.20
CA THR A 137 18.66 4.44 5.01
C THR A 137 19.05 4.60 3.54
N HIS A 138 18.36 3.89 2.65
CA HIS A 138 18.59 3.94 1.21
C HIS A 138 17.74 5.00 0.51
N GLN A 139 16.83 5.67 1.25
CA GLN A 139 15.98 6.74 0.75
C GLN A 139 15.18 6.30 -0.49
N CYS A 140 14.67 5.07 -0.45
CA CYS A 140 13.91 4.45 -1.52
C CYS A 140 12.50 4.08 -1.05
N GLY A 141 11.61 3.82 -2.01
CA GLY A 141 10.28 3.29 -1.74
C GLY A 141 10.22 1.79 -1.96
N LEU A 142 9.08 1.19 -1.65
CA LEU A 142 8.82 -0.23 -1.83
C LEU A 142 7.41 -0.42 -2.41
N VAL A 143 7.27 -1.36 -3.33
CA VAL A 143 5.96 -1.90 -3.74
C VAL A 143 5.96 -3.39 -3.45
N VAL A 144 4.90 -3.84 -2.81
CA VAL A 144 4.64 -5.24 -2.51
C VAL A 144 3.34 -5.62 -3.19
N LEU A 145 3.38 -6.68 -3.99
CA LEU A 145 2.22 -7.33 -4.57
C LEU A 145 1.98 -8.62 -3.81
N VAL A 146 0.80 -8.76 -3.20
CA VAL A 146 0.39 -9.99 -2.52
C VAL A 146 -0.90 -10.53 -3.13
N ARG A 147 -0.95 -11.83 -3.40
CA ARG A 147 -2.14 -12.54 -3.86
C ARG A 147 -2.84 -13.17 -2.67
N ASN A 148 -4.17 -13.12 -2.67
CA ASN A 148 -4.95 -13.91 -1.72
C ASN A 148 -5.32 -15.25 -2.38
N ASP A 149 -4.62 -16.32 -2.00
CA ASP A 149 -4.82 -17.67 -2.56
C ASP A 149 -5.96 -18.43 -1.88
N SER A 150 -6.42 -17.96 -0.72
CA SER A 150 -7.31 -18.76 0.11
C SER A 150 -8.70 -18.95 -0.49
N ARG A 151 -9.26 -17.96 -1.22
CA ARG A 151 -10.67 -18.01 -1.70
C ARG A 151 -11.01 -17.14 -2.91
N SER A 152 -10.16 -16.19 -3.28
CA SER A 152 -10.41 -15.29 -4.42
C SER A 152 -9.35 -15.52 -5.48
N GLU A 153 -9.53 -16.59 -6.25
CA GLU A 153 -8.83 -16.70 -7.54
C GLU A 153 -8.98 -15.35 -8.23
N GLY A 154 -7.87 -14.64 -8.40
CA GLY A 154 -7.86 -13.40 -9.15
C GLY A 154 -7.91 -12.06 -8.43
N LEU A 155 -7.73 -12.00 -7.10
CA LEU A 155 -7.46 -10.72 -6.42
C LEU A 155 -6.02 -10.64 -5.90
N MET A 156 -5.42 -9.46 -6.09
CA MET A 156 -4.09 -9.11 -5.65
C MET A 156 -4.15 -7.74 -4.97
N ALA A 157 -3.49 -7.59 -3.82
CA ALA A 157 -3.28 -6.28 -3.22
C ALA A 157 -1.94 -5.70 -3.68
N GLU A 158 -1.97 -4.43 -4.07
CA GLU A 158 -0.80 -3.61 -4.32
C GLU A 158 -0.59 -2.67 -3.12
N LEU A 159 0.55 -2.80 -2.46
CA LEU A 159 0.93 -2.04 -1.29
C LEU A 159 2.17 -1.21 -1.58
N THR A 160 2.10 0.12 -1.43
CA THR A 160 3.28 0.99 -1.52
C THR A 160 3.77 1.40 -0.15
N PHE A 161 5.07 1.59 0.03
CA PHE A 161 5.68 2.12 1.26
C PHE A 161 6.71 3.16 0.87
N LEU A 162 6.52 4.39 1.29
CA LEU A 162 7.39 5.53 1.01
C LEU A 162 7.88 6.13 2.33
N PRO A 163 9.18 6.46 2.46
CA PRO A 163 9.72 7.05 3.66
C PRO A 163 9.24 8.49 3.83
N VAL A 164 9.03 8.88 5.08
CA VAL A 164 8.74 10.25 5.50
C VAL A 164 9.83 10.66 6.48
N ALA A 165 10.48 11.79 6.20
CA ALA A 165 11.53 12.33 7.05
C ALA A 165 10.99 12.68 8.44
N THR A 166 11.84 12.42 9.42
CA THR A 166 11.58 12.69 10.82
C THR A 166 12.72 13.51 11.38
N GLY A 167 12.39 14.52 12.19
CA GLY A 167 13.42 15.28 12.89
C GLY A 167 14.31 14.38 13.78
N PRO A 168 15.49 14.86 14.19
CA PRO A 168 16.41 14.10 15.02
C PRO A 168 15.73 13.50 16.27
N GLY A 169 16.00 12.23 16.55
CA GLY A 169 15.44 11.51 17.70
C GLY A 169 13.95 11.16 17.60
N LYS A 170 13.27 11.50 16.49
CA LYS A 170 11.87 11.09 16.26
C LYS A 170 11.83 9.73 15.54
N PRO A 171 10.80 8.90 15.82
CA PRO A 171 10.69 7.62 15.15
C PRO A 171 10.45 7.76 13.65
N GLN A 172 11.16 6.96 12.86
CA GLN A 172 11.01 6.82 11.41
C GLN A 172 9.54 6.52 11.03
N ARG A 173 9.10 7.04 9.88
CA ARG A 173 7.71 7.01 9.42
C ARG A 173 7.60 6.55 7.99
N LEU A 174 6.60 5.73 7.70
CA LEU A 174 6.27 5.26 6.36
C LEU A 174 4.86 5.70 6.02
N ILE A 175 4.62 6.09 4.77
CA ILE A 175 3.30 6.36 4.24
C ILE A 175 3.12 5.57 2.94
N GLY A 176 1.89 5.18 2.62
CA GLY A 176 1.64 4.39 1.44
C GLY A 176 0.18 4.19 1.15
N THR A 177 -0.11 3.49 0.07
CA THR A 177 -1.46 3.11 -0.35
C THR A 177 -1.59 1.62 -0.43
N MET A 178 -2.77 1.10 -0.12
CA MET A 178 -3.16 -0.27 -0.43
C MET A 178 -4.35 -0.24 -1.36
N GLN A 179 -4.28 -1.02 -2.44
CA GLN A 179 -5.41 -1.20 -3.34
C GLN A 179 -5.52 -2.66 -3.76
N TRP A 180 -6.72 -3.21 -3.66
CA TRP A 180 -7.04 -4.48 -4.30
C TRP A 180 -7.25 -4.26 -5.80
N ARG A 181 -6.66 -5.13 -6.61
CA ARG A 181 -6.79 -5.16 -8.06
C ARG A 181 -7.04 -6.59 -8.52
N ARG A 182 -7.61 -6.73 -9.72
CA ARG A 182 -7.69 -8.03 -10.38
C ARG A 182 -6.27 -8.50 -10.71
N ALA A 183 -5.96 -9.75 -10.36
CA ALA A 183 -4.74 -10.40 -10.78
C ALA A 183 -4.80 -10.68 -12.29
N GLU A 184 -3.66 -10.58 -12.97
CA GLU A 184 -3.58 -10.87 -14.40
C GLU A 184 -3.96 -12.33 -14.68
N GLY A 185 -4.73 -12.57 -15.75
CA GLY A 185 -5.22 -13.90 -16.11
C GLY A 185 -6.40 -14.44 -15.29
N ALA A 186 -6.85 -13.73 -14.26
CA ALA A 186 -8.02 -14.12 -13.49
C ALA A 186 -9.28 -14.14 -14.37
N SER A 187 -10.04 -15.24 -14.36
CA SER A 187 -11.30 -15.37 -15.11
C SER A 187 -12.54 -15.05 -14.26
N VAL A 188 -12.46 -15.30 -12.95
CA VAL A 188 -13.51 -15.03 -11.96
C VAL A 188 -12.90 -14.15 -10.87
N VAL A 189 -13.69 -13.28 -10.26
CA VAL A 189 -13.31 -12.57 -9.03
C VAL A 189 -14.31 -13.00 -7.98
N LEU A 190 -13.88 -13.85 -7.05
CA LEU A 190 -14.76 -14.27 -5.96
C LEU A 190 -14.74 -13.22 -4.85
N PRO A 191 -15.89 -13.02 -4.18
CA PRO A 191 -15.97 -12.07 -3.12
C PRO A 191 -15.13 -12.46 -1.86
N ILE A 192 -14.49 -11.47 -1.23
CA ILE A 192 -13.72 -11.57 0.02
C ILE A 192 -14.65 -11.81 1.22
N GLU A 193 -14.74 -13.06 1.68
CA GLU A 193 -15.41 -13.37 2.95
C GLU A 193 -14.77 -12.63 4.14
N SER A 194 -15.50 -11.67 4.72
CA SER A 194 -15.08 -10.95 5.92
C SER A 194 -14.96 -11.90 7.12
N GLY A 195 -13.89 -11.74 7.92
CA GLY A 195 -13.76 -12.42 9.23
C GLY A 195 -13.03 -13.77 9.23
N LYS A 196 -12.42 -14.20 8.12
CA LYS A 196 -11.49 -15.34 8.09
C LYS A 196 -10.05 -14.87 7.82
N PRO A 197 -9.04 -15.50 8.45
CA PRO A 197 -7.65 -15.26 8.09
C PRO A 197 -7.44 -15.51 6.60
N GLN A 198 -6.83 -14.55 5.90
CA GLN A 198 -6.46 -14.69 4.50
C GLN A 198 -4.99 -15.07 4.44
N GLU A 199 -4.67 -16.13 3.71
CA GLU A 199 -3.28 -16.42 3.34
C GLU A 199 -2.91 -15.49 2.19
N LEU A 200 -2.03 -14.53 2.50
CA LEU A 200 -1.47 -13.60 1.53
C LEU A 200 -0.11 -14.13 1.07
N ASN A 201 -0.01 -14.49 -0.20
CA ASN A 201 1.21 -14.97 -0.81
C ASN A 201 1.92 -13.83 -1.54
N LEU A 202 3.21 -13.70 -1.31
CA LEU A 202 4.04 -12.69 -1.94
C LEU A 202 4.23 -13.02 -3.43
N GLU A 203 3.74 -12.16 -4.31
CA GLU A 203 3.90 -12.30 -5.76
C GLU A 203 5.12 -11.56 -6.27
N ALA A 204 5.29 -10.32 -5.80
CA ALA A 204 6.40 -9.49 -6.19
C ALA A 204 6.73 -8.48 -5.10
N ILE A 205 8.00 -8.15 -5.02
CA ILE A 205 8.49 -7.04 -4.22
C ILE A 205 9.56 -6.30 -5.01
N LEU A 206 9.48 -4.98 -5.01
CA LEU A 206 10.41 -4.13 -5.74
C LEU A 206 10.66 -2.81 -5.02
N PHE A 207 11.88 -2.33 -5.12
CA PHE A 207 12.21 -0.98 -4.70
C PHE A 207 11.75 0.06 -5.74
N LEU A 208 11.30 1.20 -5.24
CA LEU A 208 11.06 2.40 -6.03
C LEU A 208 12.23 3.35 -5.84
N ASP A 209 12.88 3.76 -6.93
CA ASP A 209 13.91 4.78 -6.86
C ASP A 209 13.26 6.15 -6.60
N LEU A 210 13.64 6.78 -5.49
CA LEU A 210 13.15 8.11 -5.11
C LEU A 210 14.16 9.22 -5.45
N GLY A 211 15.17 8.92 -6.27
CA GLY A 211 16.24 9.82 -6.69
C GLY A 211 17.56 9.62 -5.94
N ALA A 212 17.66 8.60 -5.08
CA ALA A 212 18.89 8.22 -4.38
C ALA A 212 19.55 6.96 -4.96
N GLY A 213 18.92 6.34 -5.97
CA GLY A 213 19.30 5.02 -6.47
C GLY A 213 18.55 3.91 -5.73
N LEU A 214 18.84 2.66 -6.14
CA LEU A 214 18.23 1.46 -5.58
C LEU A 214 19.19 0.72 -4.64
N PRO A 215 18.68 0.08 -3.57
CA PRO A 215 19.47 -0.82 -2.75
C PRO A 215 19.88 -2.09 -3.51
N ASP A 216 20.78 -2.87 -2.90
CA ASP A 216 21.06 -4.22 -3.36
C ASP A 216 19.83 -5.12 -3.22
N GLN A 217 19.63 -6.02 -4.19
CA GLN A 217 18.55 -7.00 -4.22
C GLN A 217 18.67 -8.01 -3.08
N ASP A 218 19.86 -8.19 -2.51
CA ASP A 218 20.09 -9.06 -1.34
C ASP A 218 19.23 -8.66 -0.12
N LEU A 219 18.79 -7.39 -0.02
CA LEU A 219 17.84 -6.96 1.01
C LEU A 219 16.45 -7.58 0.88
N LEU A 220 16.14 -8.17 -0.29
CA LEU A 220 14.90 -8.89 -0.55
C LEU A 220 15.04 -10.39 -0.28
N ALA A 221 16.26 -10.87 0.02
CA ALA A 221 16.48 -12.28 0.30
C ALA A 221 15.80 -12.69 1.62
N GLY A 222 15.04 -13.80 1.58
CA GLY A 222 14.39 -14.37 2.78
C GLY A 222 13.05 -13.75 3.16
N LEU A 223 12.45 -12.95 2.27
CA LEU A 223 11.09 -12.40 2.42
C LEU A 223 9.99 -13.39 2.02
#